data_AF-A0A643EVC4-F1
#
_entry.id   AF-A0A643EVC4-F1
#
_cell.length_a   1.000
_cell.length_b   1.000
_cell.length_c   1.000
_cell.angle_alpha   90.00
_cell.angle_beta   90.00
_cell.angle_gamma   90.00
#
_symmetry.space_group_name_H-M   'P 1'
#
loop_
_entity.id
_entity.type
_entity.pdbx_description
1 polymer ?
#
loop_
_entity_poly.entity_id
_entity_poly.type
_entity_poly.pdbx_seq_one_letter_code
_entity_poly.pdbx_strand_id
1 'polypeptide(L)'
;MRDEIETFRQNFTAHQTLDGRIDEIFQAMKPLGFEALIYDYTPSAFDMNGDMMGPSLMKLRNISDDMFEFWAEKGYFRIDPVQRLACRASVPFFWNYDEGAESLLQEFMTEDTAPVANYLHERDISAGVTVPIHMPHGDYATVTGVFSGPRSDFRQRALRYVADFNLMAQIFHQSAYELFDEHIRGIGKVHLTVRERECLRYAAEGLSAKEISRIIDRSVPTVVMHLNAAAKKLGAKNRTQAVVRATRARLLDA
;
A
#
# COMPACT_ATOMS: atom_id res chain seq x y z
N MET A 1 7.02 25.91 -1.34
CA MET A 1 5.88 24.98 -1.09
C MET A 1 4.79 25.00 -2.16
N ARG A 2 3.98 26.06 -2.39
CA ARG A 2 2.93 26.00 -3.44
C ARG A 2 3.52 25.84 -4.85
N ASP A 3 4.55 26.63 -5.15
CA ASP A 3 5.23 26.58 -6.45
C ASP A 3 5.95 25.24 -6.68
N GLU A 4 6.48 24.63 -5.61
CA GLU A 4 7.10 23.29 -5.65
C GLU A 4 6.07 22.21 -5.97
N ILE A 5 4.87 22.27 -5.38
CA ILE A 5 3.78 21.32 -5.66
C ILE A 5 3.39 21.38 -7.15
N GLU A 6 3.21 22.60 -7.66
CA GLU A 6 2.84 22.80 -9.07
C GLU A 6 3.95 22.33 -10.01
N THR A 7 5.22 22.61 -9.67
CA THR A 7 6.39 22.17 -10.44
C THR A 7 6.49 20.64 -10.47
N PHE A 8 6.41 19.96 -9.32
CA PHE A 8 6.46 18.49 -9.29
C PHE A 8 5.31 17.88 -10.08
N ARG A 9 4.10 18.41 -9.94
CA ARG A 9 2.94 17.92 -10.71
C ARG A 9 3.15 18.10 -12.20
N GLN A 10 3.64 19.24 -12.65
CA GLN A 10 3.94 19.49 -14.07
C GLN A 10 5.00 18.55 -14.60
N ASN A 11 6.10 18.36 -13.88
CA ASN A 11 7.19 17.46 -14.27
C ASN A 11 6.71 16.02 -14.41
N PHE A 12 5.97 15.49 -13.42
CA PHE A 12 5.44 14.13 -13.51
C PHE A 12 4.40 13.98 -14.62
N THR A 13 3.46 14.92 -14.76
CA THR A 13 2.39 14.81 -15.76
C THR A 13 2.84 15.07 -17.20
N ALA A 14 4.02 15.67 -17.41
CA ALA A 14 4.67 15.73 -18.71
C ALA A 14 4.94 14.33 -19.30
N HIS A 15 5.12 13.33 -18.44
CA HIS A 15 5.30 11.94 -18.84
C HIS A 15 3.95 11.21 -18.95
N GLN A 16 3.71 10.61 -20.13
CA GLN A 16 2.47 9.90 -20.46
C GLN A 16 2.48 8.41 -20.07
N THR A 17 3.63 7.88 -19.67
CA THR A 17 3.78 6.48 -19.25
C THR A 17 4.12 6.40 -17.77
N LEU A 18 3.70 5.30 -17.14
CA LEU A 18 4.02 5.03 -15.74
C LEU A 18 5.54 4.97 -15.51
N ASP A 19 6.28 4.29 -16.40
CA ASP A 19 7.74 4.21 -16.31
C ASP A 19 8.40 5.59 -16.45
N GLY A 20 7.90 6.48 -17.31
CA GLY A 20 8.41 7.85 -17.39
C GLY A 20 8.19 8.65 -16.09
N ARG A 21 7.03 8.48 -15.44
CA ARG A 21 6.77 9.10 -14.13
C ARG A 21 7.68 8.55 -13.03
N ILE A 22 7.99 7.25 -13.08
CA ILE A 22 8.92 6.58 -12.14
C ILE A 22 10.35 7.07 -12.37
N ASP A 23 10.77 7.21 -13.62
CA ASP A 23 12.10 7.72 -13.97
C ASP A 23 12.26 9.16 -13.50
N GLU A 24 11.21 9.98 -13.61
CA GLU A 24 11.21 11.37 -13.14
C GLU A 24 11.41 11.47 -11.63
N ILE A 25 10.64 10.74 -10.80
CA ILE A 25 10.86 10.76 -9.35
C ILE A 25 12.24 10.20 -8.99
N PHE A 26 12.70 9.18 -9.71
CA PHE A 26 14.02 8.62 -9.52
C PHE A 26 15.15 9.62 -9.80
N GLN A 27 15.01 10.49 -10.81
CA GLN A 27 15.98 11.58 -10.99
C GLN A 27 15.82 12.67 -9.93
N ALA A 28 14.58 13.05 -9.60
CA ALA A 28 14.29 14.14 -8.66
C ALA A 28 14.77 13.86 -7.22
N MET A 29 14.84 12.58 -6.81
CA MET A 29 15.32 12.18 -5.47
C MET A 29 16.85 12.11 -5.35
N LYS A 30 17.61 12.03 -6.45
CA LYS A 30 19.08 11.93 -6.41
C LYS A 30 19.77 13.10 -5.70
N PRO A 31 19.37 14.37 -5.91
CA PRO A 31 19.93 15.50 -5.15
C PRO A 31 19.72 15.41 -3.63
N LEU A 32 18.74 14.61 -3.18
CA LEU A 32 18.49 14.34 -1.75
C LEU A 32 19.41 13.24 -1.19
N GLY A 33 20.20 12.59 -2.05
CA GLY A 33 21.17 11.54 -1.70
C GLY A 33 20.63 10.11 -1.82
N PHE A 34 19.43 9.92 -2.37
CA PHE A 34 18.92 8.58 -2.65
C PHE A 34 19.44 8.07 -4.00
N GLU A 35 19.92 6.83 -4.02
CA GLU A 35 20.57 6.24 -5.21
C GLU A 35 19.76 5.11 -5.85
N ALA A 36 18.73 4.61 -5.15
CA ALA A 36 17.81 3.60 -5.62
C ALA A 36 16.37 3.89 -5.17
N LEU A 37 15.41 3.42 -5.97
CA LEU A 37 13.97 3.62 -5.76
C LEU A 37 13.23 2.28 -5.79
N ILE A 38 12.36 2.09 -4.80
CA ILE A 38 11.31 1.06 -4.81
C ILE A 38 9.97 1.78 -4.77
N TYR A 39 9.13 1.51 -5.74
CA TYR A 39 7.72 1.91 -5.73
C TYR A 39 6.85 0.66 -5.78
N ASP A 40 6.01 0.47 -4.77
CA ASP A 40 5.05 -0.63 -4.75
C ASP A 40 3.64 -0.13 -4.46
N TYR A 41 2.67 -0.86 -5.00
CA TYR A 41 1.25 -0.59 -4.84
C TYR A 41 0.48 -1.89 -4.71
N THR A 42 -0.54 -1.87 -3.85
CA THR A 42 -1.54 -2.93 -3.73
C THR A 42 -2.94 -2.33 -3.52
N PRO A 43 -3.99 -2.88 -4.16
CA PRO A 43 -5.37 -2.42 -3.96
C PRO A 43 -5.92 -2.63 -2.55
N SER A 44 -5.26 -3.45 -1.74
CA SER A 44 -5.60 -3.65 -0.33
C SER A 44 -4.36 -4.12 0.40
N ALA A 45 -3.96 -3.42 1.45
CA ALA A 45 -2.78 -3.81 2.25
C ALA A 45 -2.94 -5.21 2.89
N PHE A 46 -4.18 -5.61 3.20
CA PHE A 46 -4.50 -6.87 3.86
C PHE A 46 -5.58 -7.65 3.12
N ASP A 47 -5.51 -8.97 3.21
CA ASP A 47 -6.55 -9.87 2.73
C ASP A 47 -7.71 -10.00 3.74
N MET A 48 -8.68 -10.85 3.43
CA MET A 48 -9.87 -11.07 4.29
C MET A 48 -9.56 -11.81 5.61
N ASN A 49 -8.37 -12.39 5.73
CA ASN A 49 -7.87 -13.05 6.94
C ASN A 49 -7.01 -12.11 7.79
N GLY A 50 -6.61 -10.97 7.23
CA GLY A 50 -5.72 -10.00 7.87
C GLY A 50 -4.25 -10.21 7.53
N ASP A 51 -3.95 -11.10 6.59
CA ASP A 51 -2.59 -11.31 6.10
C ASP A 51 -2.22 -10.22 5.10
N MET A 52 -0.97 -9.77 5.17
CA MET A 52 -0.47 -8.74 4.26
C MET A 52 -0.46 -9.25 2.82
N MET A 53 -1.03 -8.45 1.91
CA MET A 53 -1.08 -8.74 0.48
C MET A 53 0.22 -8.28 -0.18
N GLY A 54 0.78 -9.11 -1.06
CA GLY A 54 1.89 -8.69 -1.91
C GLY A 54 1.48 -7.55 -2.87
N PRO A 55 2.47 -6.87 -3.46
CA PRO A 55 2.20 -5.77 -4.38
C PRO A 55 1.58 -6.29 -5.68
N SER A 56 0.55 -5.61 -6.19
CA SER A 56 0.03 -5.85 -7.55
C SER A 56 0.89 -5.15 -8.61
N LEU A 57 1.65 -4.15 -8.20
CA LEU A 57 2.62 -3.42 -8.99
C LEU A 57 3.85 -3.16 -8.13
N MET A 58 5.02 -3.48 -8.67
CA MET A 58 6.30 -3.13 -8.06
C MET A 58 7.24 -2.66 -9.16
N LYS A 59 7.90 -1.53 -8.92
CA LYS A 59 8.77 -0.85 -9.88
C LYS A 59 10.05 -0.44 -9.18
N LEU A 60 11.17 -0.80 -9.79
CA LEU A 60 12.49 -0.71 -9.20
C LEU A 60 13.39 0.16 -10.08
N ARG A 61 14.28 0.94 -9.46
CA ARG A 61 15.39 1.63 -10.13
C ARG A 61 16.65 1.47 -9.30
N ASN A 62 17.74 1.12 -9.95
CA ASN A 62 19.03 0.79 -9.32
C ASN A 62 18.91 -0.32 -8.24
N ILE A 63 17.98 -1.24 -8.42
CA ILE A 63 17.82 -2.45 -7.60
C ILE A 63 17.68 -3.62 -8.57
N SER A 64 18.25 -4.76 -8.20
CA SER A 64 18.17 -5.98 -9.00
C SER A 64 16.73 -6.44 -9.19
N ASP A 65 16.37 -6.82 -10.41
CA ASP A 65 15.02 -7.25 -10.77
C ASP A 65 14.60 -8.54 -10.02
N ASP A 66 15.55 -9.32 -9.52
CA ASP A 66 15.28 -10.52 -8.71
C ASP A 66 14.51 -10.20 -7.42
N MET A 67 14.59 -8.95 -6.90
CA MET A 67 13.81 -8.51 -5.74
C MET A 67 12.31 -8.74 -5.95
N PHE A 68 11.81 -8.56 -7.18
CA PHE A 68 10.40 -8.79 -7.50
C PHE A 68 9.99 -10.22 -7.21
N GLU A 69 10.78 -11.21 -7.63
CA GLU A 69 10.50 -12.64 -7.41
C GLU A 69 10.42 -12.94 -5.89
N PHE A 70 11.36 -12.40 -5.11
CA PHE A 70 11.36 -12.62 -3.66
C PHE A 70 10.17 -11.95 -2.96
N TRP A 71 9.89 -10.68 -3.27
CA TRP A 71 8.85 -9.90 -2.60
C TRP A 71 7.44 -10.28 -3.05
N ALA A 72 7.19 -10.37 -4.36
CA ALA A 72 5.87 -10.65 -4.90
C ALA A 72 5.52 -12.13 -4.87
N GLU A 73 6.47 -13.03 -5.18
CA GLU A 73 6.17 -14.47 -5.38
C GLU A 73 6.55 -15.33 -4.17
N LYS A 74 7.73 -15.11 -3.57
CA LYS A 74 8.20 -15.89 -2.40
C LYS A 74 7.72 -15.32 -1.06
N GLY A 75 6.94 -14.24 -1.08
CA GLY A 75 6.28 -13.70 0.10
C GLY A 75 7.17 -12.91 1.04
N TYR A 76 8.36 -12.44 0.60
CA TYR A 76 9.23 -11.59 1.43
C TYR A 76 8.51 -10.33 1.89
N PHE A 77 7.58 -9.79 1.08
CA PHE A 77 6.75 -8.65 1.46
C PHE A 77 6.06 -8.83 2.83
N ARG A 78 5.63 -10.04 3.20
CA ARG A 78 4.94 -10.32 4.47
C ARG A 78 5.86 -10.35 5.69
N ILE A 79 7.13 -10.67 5.46
CA ILE A 79 8.17 -10.77 6.48
C ILE A 79 9.15 -9.60 6.42
N ASP A 80 8.89 -8.60 5.58
CA ASP A 80 9.69 -7.40 5.46
C ASP A 80 9.38 -6.43 6.63
N PRO A 81 10.35 -6.15 7.52
CA PRO A 81 10.19 -5.19 8.61
C PRO A 81 9.78 -3.79 8.13
N VAL A 82 10.28 -3.33 6.98
CA VAL A 82 9.94 -2.02 6.40
C VAL A 82 8.46 -1.99 6.03
N GLN A 83 7.94 -3.04 5.39
CA GLN A 83 6.53 -3.11 5.01
C GLN A 83 5.61 -3.27 6.23
N ARG A 84 6.02 -4.06 7.23
CA ARG A 84 5.31 -4.20 8.51
C ARG A 84 5.17 -2.86 9.25
N LEU A 85 6.22 -2.04 9.23
CA LEU A 85 6.20 -0.69 9.79
C LEU A 85 5.36 0.26 8.91
N ALA A 86 5.55 0.24 7.60
CA ALA A 86 4.87 1.13 6.67
C ALA A 86 3.33 0.98 6.72
N CYS A 87 2.81 -0.24 6.89
CA CYS A 87 1.37 -0.45 7.06
C CYS A 87 0.79 0.13 8.36
N ARG A 88 1.63 0.48 9.35
CA ARG A 88 1.22 1.05 10.63
C ARG A 88 1.57 2.54 10.76
N ALA A 89 2.47 3.04 9.92
CA ALA A 89 2.90 4.43 9.91
C ALA A 89 2.00 5.29 9.01
N SER A 90 1.78 6.54 9.43
CA SER A 90 1.09 7.57 8.62
C SER A 90 2.03 8.68 8.16
N VAL A 91 3.30 8.62 8.55
CA VAL A 91 4.34 9.59 8.24
C VAL A 91 5.54 8.87 7.65
N PRO A 92 6.37 9.56 6.84
CA PRO A 92 7.60 8.97 6.36
C PRO A 92 8.51 8.58 7.52
N PHE A 93 9.21 7.48 7.37
CA PHE A 93 10.16 6.98 8.36
C PHE A 93 11.43 6.53 7.68
N PHE A 94 12.53 6.64 8.41
CA PHE A 94 13.81 6.10 7.99
C PHE A 94 14.01 4.73 8.65
N TRP A 95 14.69 3.85 7.95
CA TRP A 95 15.01 2.50 8.40
C TRP A 95 16.51 2.25 8.17
N ASN A 96 17.09 1.42 9.03
CA ASN A 96 18.47 0.99 8.92
C ASN A 96 18.60 -0.43 9.47
N TYR A 97 19.11 -1.35 8.65
CA TYR A 97 19.36 -2.75 8.98
C TYR A 97 20.69 -2.97 9.69
N ASP A 98 21.54 -1.95 9.82
CA ASP A 98 22.81 -2.07 10.53
C ASP A 98 22.61 -2.32 12.02
N GLU A 99 23.46 -3.18 12.56
CA GLU A 99 23.47 -3.51 13.98
C GLU A 99 23.71 -2.26 14.83
N GLY A 100 22.88 -2.07 15.87
CA GLY A 100 22.97 -0.93 16.77
C GLY A 100 22.46 0.40 16.19
N ALA A 101 21.93 0.43 14.97
CA ALA A 101 21.32 1.63 14.42
C ALA A 101 20.02 2.00 15.15
N GLU A 102 19.90 3.25 15.57
CA GLU A 102 18.66 3.80 16.13
C GLU A 102 17.63 3.99 15.01
N SER A 103 16.70 3.04 14.84
CA SER A 103 15.56 3.19 13.95
C SER A 103 14.32 2.47 14.49
N LEU A 104 13.13 2.91 14.06
CA LEU A 104 11.85 2.25 14.39
C LEU A 104 11.77 0.82 13.84
N LEU A 105 12.65 0.45 12.92
CA LEU A 105 12.70 -0.88 12.33
C LEU A 105 12.95 -1.97 13.36
N GLN A 106 13.70 -1.67 14.43
CA GLN A 106 14.08 -2.63 15.46
C GLN A 106 12.88 -3.28 16.16
N GLU A 107 11.74 -2.59 16.26
CA GLU A 107 10.49 -3.13 16.81
C GLU A 107 9.86 -4.23 15.93
N PHE A 108 10.29 -4.33 14.67
CA PHE A 108 9.78 -5.26 13.66
C PHE A 108 10.81 -6.33 13.26
N MET A 109 12.01 -6.29 13.82
CA MET A 109 13.07 -7.27 13.59
C MET A 109 12.81 -8.50 14.46
N THR A 110 12.60 -9.65 13.81
CA THR A 110 12.32 -10.94 14.45
C THR A 110 13.04 -12.06 13.70
N GLU A 111 13.04 -13.28 14.24
CA GLU A 111 13.71 -14.42 13.58
C GLU A 111 13.16 -14.69 12.17
N ASP A 112 11.84 -14.51 11.95
CA ASP A 112 11.20 -14.70 10.65
C ASP A 112 11.57 -13.62 9.62
N THR A 113 12.11 -12.46 10.04
CA THR A 113 12.52 -11.38 9.14
C THR A 113 13.98 -11.50 8.68
N ALA A 114 14.74 -12.44 9.25
CA ALA A 114 16.15 -12.65 8.92
C ALA A 114 16.43 -12.89 7.41
N PRO A 115 15.59 -13.62 6.65
CA PRO A 115 15.79 -13.78 5.21
C PRO A 115 15.80 -12.46 4.44
N VAL A 116 14.94 -11.49 4.83
CA VAL A 116 14.89 -10.16 4.22
C VAL A 116 16.17 -9.38 4.54
N ALA A 117 16.56 -9.34 5.82
CA ALA A 117 17.78 -8.65 6.24
C ALA A 117 19.02 -9.20 5.49
N ASN A 118 19.16 -10.52 5.39
CA ASN A 118 20.26 -11.16 4.66
C ASN A 118 20.27 -10.76 3.18
N TYR A 119 19.13 -10.85 2.50
CA TYR A 119 19.02 -10.47 1.09
C TYR A 119 19.45 -9.02 0.83
N LEU A 120 19.01 -8.11 1.72
CA LEU A 120 19.29 -6.68 1.62
C LEU A 120 20.77 -6.38 1.92
N HIS A 121 21.35 -7.01 2.94
CA HIS A 121 22.78 -6.89 3.26
C HIS A 121 23.68 -7.38 2.13
N GLU A 122 23.36 -8.52 1.50
CA GLU A 122 24.11 -9.06 0.35
C GLU A 122 24.15 -8.12 -0.87
N ARG A 123 23.23 -7.15 -0.93
CA ARG A 123 23.07 -6.18 -2.03
C ARG A 123 23.40 -4.75 -1.62
N ASP A 124 24.04 -4.56 -0.46
CA ASP A 124 24.37 -3.26 0.12
C ASP A 124 23.15 -2.32 0.34
N ILE A 125 21.94 -2.88 0.39
CA ILE A 125 20.71 -2.16 0.73
C ILE A 125 20.56 -2.23 2.25
N SER A 126 20.90 -1.15 2.94
CA SER A 126 20.96 -1.16 4.42
C SER A 126 20.16 -0.05 5.05
N ALA A 127 20.02 1.09 4.37
CA ALA A 127 19.34 2.24 4.92
C ALA A 127 18.53 2.99 3.87
N GLY A 128 17.41 3.55 4.28
CA GLY A 128 16.50 4.25 3.38
C GLY A 128 15.42 5.03 4.11
N VAL A 129 14.58 5.69 3.33
CA VAL A 129 13.37 6.37 3.79
C VAL A 129 12.20 5.82 3.00
N THR A 130 11.14 5.46 3.72
CA THR A 130 9.89 4.99 3.12
C THR A 130 8.78 5.97 3.43
N VAL A 131 8.03 6.33 2.39
CA VAL A 131 6.80 7.13 2.48
C VAL A 131 5.61 6.18 2.31
N PRO A 132 4.86 5.86 3.38
CA PRO A 132 3.62 5.11 3.25
C PRO A 132 2.50 6.02 2.73
N ILE A 133 1.70 5.51 1.79
CA ILE A 133 0.59 6.23 1.18
C ILE A 133 -0.66 5.36 1.29
N HIS A 134 -1.62 5.82 2.11
CA HIS A 134 -2.89 5.13 2.39
C HIS A 134 -4.04 5.86 1.69
N MET A 135 -4.78 5.17 0.83
CA MET A 135 -5.86 5.76 0.04
C MET A 135 -7.23 5.55 0.69
N PRO A 136 -8.23 6.40 0.42
CA PRO A 136 -9.56 6.31 1.04
C PRO A 136 -10.27 4.96 0.85
N HIS A 137 -10.01 4.28 -0.27
CA HIS A 137 -10.63 2.99 -0.60
C HIS A 137 -9.85 1.77 -0.09
N GLY A 138 -8.82 1.97 0.75
CA GLY A 138 -7.99 0.90 1.30
C GLY A 138 -6.80 0.50 0.43
N ASP A 139 -6.67 1.09 -0.76
CA ASP A 139 -5.47 0.97 -1.58
C ASP A 139 -4.28 1.50 -0.79
N TYR A 140 -3.11 0.92 -1.05
CA TYR A 140 -1.89 1.19 -0.32
C TYR A 140 -0.70 1.23 -1.27
N ALA A 141 0.22 2.16 -1.04
CA ALA A 141 1.48 2.24 -1.76
C ALA A 141 2.63 2.63 -0.83
N THR A 142 3.85 2.26 -1.23
CA THR A 142 5.05 2.84 -0.64
C THR A 142 5.97 3.40 -1.71
N VAL A 143 6.59 4.53 -1.39
CA VAL A 143 7.68 5.11 -2.18
C VAL A 143 8.91 5.09 -1.28
N THR A 144 9.92 4.32 -1.66
CA THR A 144 11.10 4.08 -0.85
C THR A 144 12.35 4.52 -1.57
N GLY A 145 13.09 5.45 -0.96
CA GLY A 145 14.42 5.85 -1.39
C GLY A 145 15.49 5.15 -0.57
N VAL A 146 16.41 4.49 -1.25
CA VAL A 146 17.55 3.79 -0.64
C VAL A 146 18.79 4.66 -0.73
N PHE A 147 19.54 4.74 0.37
CA PHE A 147 20.85 5.38 0.38
C PHE A 147 21.94 4.35 0.09
N SER A 148 22.92 4.75 -0.71
CA SER A 148 24.17 4.03 -0.88
C SER A 148 25.32 4.92 -0.38
N GLY A 149 26.39 4.34 0.14
CA GLY A 149 27.57 5.08 0.62
C GLY A 149 27.67 5.31 2.14
N PRO A 150 28.58 6.19 2.60
CA PRO A 150 28.95 6.32 4.02
C PRO A 150 27.76 6.69 4.91
N ARG A 151 27.61 5.95 6.01
CA ARG A 151 26.40 5.90 6.84
C ARG A 151 26.45 6.79 8.08
N SER A 152 27.62 7.36 8.39
CA SER A 152 27.84 8.21 9.58
C SER A 152 26.87 9.40 9.67
N ASP A 153 26.42 9.92 8.52
CA ASP A 153 25.55 11.10 8.46
C ASP A 153 24.14 10.78 7.94
N PHE A 154 23.79 9.49 7.76
CA PHE A 154 22.52 9.06 7.16
C PHE A 154 21.31 9.69 7.87
N ARG A 155 21.25 9.56 9.19
CA ARG A 155 20.11 10.07 9.98
C ARG A 155 19.95 11.58 9.81
N GLN A 156 21.04 12.34 9.80
CA GLN A 156 20.99 13.79 9.63
C GLN A 156 20.52 14.18 8.23
N ARG A 157 20.99 13.49 7.18
CA ARG A 157 20.53 13.69 5.80
C ARG A 157 19.06 13.31 5.63
N ALA A 158 18.66 12.16 6.17
CA ALA A 158 17.28 11.71 6.16
C ALA A 158 16.36 12.74 6.83
N LEU A 159 16.69 13.21 8.04
CA LEU A 159 15.93 14.24 8.73
C LEU A 159 15.86 15.57 7.96
N ARG A 160 16.91 15.92 7.20
CA ARG A 160 16.95 17.13 6.41
C ARG A 160 16.00 17.09 5.20
N TYR A 161 15.90 15.94 4.53
CA TYR A 161 15.19 15.82 3.24
C TYR A 161 13.90 15.00 3.30
N VAL A 162 13.54 14.42 4.45
CA VAL A 162 12.34 13.58 4.59
C VAL A 162 11.05 14.33 4.24
N ALA A 163 10.96 15.62 4.55
CA ALA A 163 9.79 16.45 4.23
C ALA A 163 9.64 16.64 2.71
N ASP A 164 10.73 16.99 2.03
CA ASP A 164 10.75 17.19 0.57
C ASP A 164 10.47 15.87 -0.16
N PHE A 165 11.09 14.78 0.28
CA PHE A 165 10.86 13.46 -0.28
C PHE A 165 9.42 13.00 -0.07
N ASN A 166 8.84 13.24 1.12
CA ASN A 166 7.43 12.93 1.37
C ASN A 166 6.50 13.72 0.45
N LEU A 167 6.72 15.02 0.27
CA LEU A 167 5.91 15.83 -0.63
C LEU A 167 6.00 15.31 -2.07
N MET A 168 7.22 15.05 -2.54
CA MET A 168 7.49 14.51 -3.87
C MET A 168 6.81 13.14 -4.07
N ALA A 169 6.93 12.22 -3.12
CA ALA A 169 6.33 10.89 -3.16
C ALA A 169 4.79 10.93 -3.23
N GLN A 170 4.16 11.81 -2.46
CA GLN A 170 2.69 11.98 -2.47
C GLN A 170 2.20 12.48 -3.83
N ILE A 171 2.86 13.51 -4.39
CA ILE A 171 2.51 14.07 -5.71
C ILE A 171 2.80 13.07 -6.83
N PHE A 172 3.94 12.38 -6.75
CA PHE A 172 4.29 11.30 -7.67
C PHE A 172 3.23 10.21 -7.65
N HIS A 173 2.85 9.69 -6.48
CA HIS A 173 1.85 8.64 -6.40
C HIS A 173 0.51 9.07 -6.97
N GLN A 174 0.04 10.28 -6.63
CA GLN A 174 -1.18 10.82 -7.22
C GLN A 174 -1.11 10.82 -8.75
N SER A 175 0.03 11.22 -9.33
CA SER A 175 0.22 11.16 -10.78
C SER A 175 0.31 9.71 -11.29
N ALA A 176 1.07 8.82 -10.65
CA ALA A 176 1.21 7.43 -11.08
C ALA A 176 -0.15 6.71 -11.08
N TYR A 177 -0.98 6.97 -10.06
CA TYR A 177 -2.30 6.37 -9.90
C TYR A 177 -3.22 6.68 -11.08
N GLU A 178 -3.15 7.88 -11.68
CA GLU A 178 -3.94 8.25 -12.88
C GLU A 178 -3.71 7.29 -14.06
N LEU A 179 -2.51 6.72 -14.17
CA LEU A 179 -2.12 5.81 -15.25
C LEU A 179 -2.39 4.33 -14.94
N PHE A 180 -2.93 4.01 -13.77
CA PHE A 180 -3.28 2.62 -13.43
C PHE A 180 -4.55 2.19 -14.16
N ASP A 181 -4.52 1.00 -14.74
CA ASP A 181 -5.70 0.37 -15.32
C ASP A 181 -6.58 -0.30 -14.24
N GLU A 182 -7.74 -0.81 -14.67
CA GLU A 182 -8.67 -1.52 -13.78
C GLU A 182 -8.07 -2.81 -13.22
N HIS A 183 -7.13 -3.44 -13.93
CA HIS A 183 -6.48 -4.65 -13.49
C HIS A 183 -5.59 -4.35 -12.27
N ILE A 184 -4.66 -3.40 -12.40
CA ILE A 184 -3.76 -2.98 -11.30
C ILE A 184 -4.59 -2.56 -10.08
N ARG A 185 -5.68 -1.81 -10.27
CA ARG A 185 -6.55 -1.32 -9.18
C ARG A 185 -7.51 -2.37 -8.60
N GLY A 186 -7.73 -3.48 -9.31
CA GLY A 186 -8.74 -4.48 -8.99
C GLY A 186 -8.20 -5.84 -8.55
N ILE A 187 -6.92 -6.14 -8.77
CA ILE A 187 -6.30 -7.42 -8.35
C ILE A 187 -6.56 -7.66 -6.86
N GLY A 188 -7.10 -8.85 -6.55
CA GLY A 188 -7.36 -9.27 -5.18
C GLY A 188 -8.58 -8.60 -4.51
N LYS A 189 -9.27 -7.66 -5.15
CA LYS A 189 -10.48 -7.04 -4.59
C LYS A 189 -11.71 -7.93 -4.77
N VAL A 190 -12.51 -8.01 -3.70
CA VAL A 190 -13.83 -8.66 -3.74
C VAL A 190 -14.84 -7.72 -4.38
N HIS A 191 -15.53 -8.22 -5.41
CA HIS A 191 -16.53 -7.47 -6.15
C HIS A 191 -17.95 -7.84 -5.69
N LEU A 192 -18.59 -6.91 -4.98
CA LEU A 192 -20.01 -7.00 -4.63
C LEU A 192 -20.87 -6.33 -5.70
N THR A 193 -22.00 -6.94 -6.03
CA THR A 193 -23.02 -6.28 -6.86
C THR A 193 -23.63 -5.09 -6.10
N VAL A 194 -24.25 -4.17 -6.83
CA VAL A 194 -24.95 -3.01 -6.24
C VAL A 194 -25.94 -3.46 -5.16
N ARG A 195 -26.72 -4.53 -5.41
CA ARG A 195 -27.72 -5.04 -4.45
C ARG A 195 -27.10 -5.79 -3.27
N GLU A 196 -26.01 -6.52 -3.48
CA GLU A 196 -25.25 -7.15 -2.39
C GLU A 196 -24.67 -6.10 -1.44
N ARG A 197 -24.05 -5.05 -2.00
CA ARG A 197 -23.49 -3.92 -1.25
C ARG A 197 -24.57 -3.17 -0.49
N GLU A 198 -25.67 -2.82 -1.15
CA GLU A 198 -26.81 -2.12 -0.55
C GLU A 198 -27.41 -2.91 0.62
N CYS A 199 -27.64 -4.22 0.46
CA CYS A 199 -28.14 -5.07 1.54
C CYS A 199 -27.15 -5.15 2.71
N LEU A 200 -25.84 -5.25 2.44
CA LEU A 200 -24.82 -5.28 3.49
C LEU A 200 -24.67 -3.93 4.21
N ARG A 201 -24.85 -2.79 3.52
CA ARG A 201 -24.81 -1.46 4.15
C ARG A 201 -25.90 -1.34 5.20
N TYR A 202 -27.15 -1.63 4.84
CA TYR A 202 -28.24 -1.62 5.82
C TYR A 202 -28.07 -2.71 6.91
N ALA A 203 -27.43 -3.83 6.58
CA ALA A 203 -27.05 -4.82 7.60
C ALA A 203 -26.04 -4.26 8.61
N ALA A 204 -25.10 -3.42 8.17
CA ALA A 204 -24.12 -2.76 9.02
C ALA A 204 -24.77 -1.73 9.95
N GLU A 205 -25.86 -1.10 9.51
CA GLU A 205 -26.71 -0.21 10.32
C GLU A 205 -27.59 -0.99 11.33
N GLY A 206 -27.53 -2.33 11.35
CA GLY A 206 -28.24 -3.17 12.32
C GLY A 206 -29.64 -3.63 11.88
N LEU A 207 -30.07 -3.31 10.66
CA LEU A 207 -31.42 -3.63 10.18
C LEU A 207 -31.60 -5.13 9.92
N SER A 208 -32.78 -5.66 10.18
CA SER A 208 -33.17 -7.04 9.83
C SER A 208 -33.44 -7.20 8.32
N ALA A 209 -33.42 -8.43 7.81
CA ALA A 209 -33.77 -8.69 6.41
C ALA A 209 -35.19 -8.20 6.04
N LYS A 210 -36.11 -8.17 7.02
CA LYS A 210 -37.48 -7.67 6.86
C LYS A 210 -37.54 -6.14 6.77
N GLU A 211 -36.70 -5.44 7.51
CA GLU A 211 -36.60 -3.98 7.41
C GLU A 211 -35.94 -3.58 6.10
N ILE A 212 -34.85 -4.25 5.73
CA ILE A 212 -34.17 -4.03 4.45
C ILE A 212 -35.11 -4.28 3.27
N SER A 213 -35.90 -5.35 3.32
CA SER A 213 -36.81 -5.70 2.23
C SER A 213 -37.84 -4.59 1.98
N ARG A 214 -38.28 -3.91 3.03
CA ARG A 214 -39.18 -2.75 2.92
C ARG A 214 -38.47 -1.53 2.33
N ILE A 215 -37.20 -1.30 2.71
CA ILE A 215 -36.42 -0.15 2.22
C ILE A 215 -36.10 -0.27 0.73
N ILE A 216 -35.68 -1.46 0.27
CA ILE A 216 -35.25 -1.67 -1.12
C ILE A 216 -36.37 -2.18 -2.04
N ASP A 217 -37.61 -2.23 -1.54
CA ASP A 217 -38.81 -2.74 -2.22
C ASP A 217 -38.60 -4.14 -2.85
N ARG A 218 -38.20 -5.10 -2.02
CA ARG A 218 -37.99 -6.50 -2.44
C ARG A 218 -38.57 -7.48 -1.43
N SER A 219 -38.66 -8.75 -1.83
CA SER A 219 -39.07 -9.81 -0.91
C SER A 219 -37.96 -10.10 0.12
N VAL A 220 -38.34 -10.53 1.33
CA VAL A 220 -37.38 -10.97 2.35
C VAL A 220 -36.46 -12.09 1.81
N PRO A 221 -36.95 -13.12 1.09
CA PRO A 221 -36.08 -14.12 0.47
C PRO A 221 -35.04 -13.53 -0.49
N THR A 222 -35.39 -12.51 -1.28
CA THR A 222 -34.45 -11.82 -2.19
C THR A 222 -33.34 -11.10 -1.42
N VAL A 223 -33.68 -10.42 -0.33
CA VAL A 223 -32.67 -9.79 0.54
C VAL A 223 -31.74 -10.84 1.15
N VAL A 224 -32.29 -11.94 1.67
CA VAL A 224 -31.51 -13.04 2.24
C VAL A 224 -30.58 -13.64 1.18
N MET A 225 -31.04 -13.81 -0.05
CA MET A 225 -30.23 -14.28 -1.17
C MET A 225 -29.04 -13.35 -1.43
N HIS A 226 -29.26 -12.02 -1.50
CA HIS A 226 -28.17 -11.05 -1.69
C HIS A 226 -27.18 -11.05 -0.52
N LEU A 227 -27.65 -11.10 0.73
CA LEU A 227 -26.79 -11.17 1.91
C LEU A 227 -25.94 -12.44 1.93
N ASN A 228 -26.52 -13.59 1.56
CA ASN A 228 -25.81 -14.87 1.50
C ASN A 228 -24.77 -14.89 0.36
N ALA A 229 -25.12 -14.34 -0.81
CA ALA A 229 -24.19 -14.19 -1.92
C ALA A 229 -22.99 -13.30 -1.54
N ALA A 230 -23.26 -12.18 -0.88
CA ALA A 230 -22.24 -11.28 -0.39
C ALA A 230 -21.35 -11.95 0.68
N ALA A 231 -21.95 -12.63 1.66
CA ALA A 231 -21.22 -13.39 2.68
C ALA A 231 -20.30 -14.45 2.05
N LYS A 232 -20.79 -15.19 1.05
CA LYS A 232 -19.98 -16.17 0.30
C LYS A 232 -18.79 -15.52 -0.40
N LYS A 233 -19.00 -14.40 -1.12
CA LYS A 233 -17.92 -13.65 -1.80
C LYS A 233 -16.88 -13.11 -0.82
N LEU A 234 -17.30 -12.74 0.38
CA LEU A 234 -16.42 -12.26 1.46
C LEU A 234 -15.80 -13.41 2.28
N GLY A 235 -16.09 -14.67 1.95
CA GLY A 235 -15.66 -15.85 2.73
C GLY A 235 -16.18 -15.87 4.18
N ALA A 236 -17.28 -15.16 4.45
CA ALA A 236 -17.85 -15.03 5.78
C ALA A 236 -18.79 -16.19 6.12
N LYS A 237 -18.74 -16.66 7.37
CA LYS A 237 -19.57 -17.75 7.91
C LYS A 237 -20.98 -17.28 8.27
N ASN A 238 -21.17 -15.99 8.52
CA ASN A 238 -22.46 -15.41 8.88
C ASN A 238 -22.53 -13.93 8.49
N ARG A 239 -23.74 -13.37 8.62
CA ARG A 239 -24.05 -11.98 8.27
C ARG A 239 -23.17 -10.97 9.00
N THR A 240 -22.95 -11.16 10.30
CA THR A 240 -22.12 -10.25 11.11
C THR A 240 -20.68 -10.25 10.63
N GLN A 241 -20.11 -11.43 10.36
CA GLN A 241 -18.77 -11.54 9.80
C GLN A 241 -18.70 -10.92 8.39
N ALA A 242 -19.75 -11.06 7.57
CA ALA A 242 -19.82 -10.44 6.26
C ALA A 242 -19.77 -8.90 6.35
N VAL A 243 -20.54 -8.32 7.27
CA VAL A 243 -20.50 -6.88 7.56
C VAL A 243 -19.10 -6.44 7.99
N VAL A 244 -18.48 -7.15 8.95
CA VAL A 244 -17.12 -6.83 9.43
C VAL A 244 -16.10 -6.88 8.30
N ARG A 245 -16.14 -7.93 7.46
CA ARG A 245 -15.21 -8.09 6.33
C ARG A 245 -15.43 -7.04 5.26
N ALA A 246 -16.68 -6.74 4.89
CA ALA A 246 -16.99 -5.68 3.93
C ALA A 246 -16.54 -4.30 4.42
N THR A 247 -16.68 -4.03 5.73
CA THR A 247 -16.23 -2.78 6.35
C THR A 247 -14.70 -2.66 6.31
N ARG A 248 -13.98 -3.73 6.71
CA ARG A 248 -12.51 -3.77 6.68
C ARG A 248 -11.95 -3.58 5.26
N ALA A 249 -12.60 -4.20 4.28
CA ALA A 249 -12.25 -4.08 2.87
C ALA A 249 -12.75 -2.78 2.21
N ARG A 250 -13.30 -1.83 2.97
CA ARG A 250 -13.84 -0.54 2.48
C ARG A 250 -14.85 -0.70 1.33
N LEU A 251 -15.62 -1.79 1.35
CA LEU A 251 -16.64 -2.11 0.33
C LEU A 251 -18.02 -1.53 0.65
N LEU A 252 -18.19 -0.97 1.86
CA LEU A 252 -19.39 -0.27 2.27
C LEU A 252 -19.07 1.22 2.24
N ASP A 253 -19.75 1.94 1.35
CA ASP A 253 -19.66 3.40 1.31
C ASP A 253 -20.28 3.99 2.60
N ALA A 254 -19.66 5.05 3.13
CA ALA A 254 -20.14 5.77 4.32
C ALA A 254 -21.37 6.62 4.01
#